data_AF-A0A5P9J3D2-F1
#
_entry.id   AF-A0A5P9J3D2-F1
#
_cell.length_a   1.000
_cell.length_b   1.000
_cell.length_c   1.000
_cell.angle_alpha   90.00
_cell.angle_beta   90.00
_cell.angle_gamma   90.00
#
_symmetry.space_group_name_H-M   'P 1'
#
loop_
_entity.id
_entity.type
_entity.pdbx_description
1 polymer ?
#
loop_
_entity_poly.entity_id
_entity_poly.type
_entity_poly.pdbx_seq_one_letter_code
_entity_poly.pdbx_strand_id
1 'polypeptide(L)'
;MVALSHCALADTKYTLTIDDGTHHLGDVQVQFDKTGQSYIDAKLPAWRTGRYDILNLANGVRYFEALDSEGDTLKWQKVDKSTWRIFLNKPTAVTLNYQVYANQLGLRSRHIDDSHAFIDASGFFMFSEATRNEPVSVQLDVPKQWRSVSGMDNGDNAHHFIADNYDVLVDSPIESGINSHYEFTVDGRDYELVIWGQGNYDAEKMVTDLTTLVKTGDVIWDDYPYQRYVFMVHATSGARGATEHLNSTIIQRHRDKFAKREDYLGFIATAAHEFIHTWNVKAYRPEGLVPYDYLAPNYSRLLWLAEGSTSYLEDHLLLRSDLMSKEEFFKDLGKRIDRHLKTPGREVQSAAHTSFDKWINAGGDHGRNFSTNIYSEGSLISMVLDLKLLSDSDGAVSYRDVHRELYKRHRLPEGFDEADVLAILNDISGQDYTQWWQNHVDSPLQVDFDALLATVGLQRTYSEDAKQSPSLDVQGKLDNGLIELTHVRRDGAAWQANLTAGDSIVAINGKRVSSDLATLVEQFAVGEQVEITYFRRDNLRTTTLTLGGEYNEAATIKAVDNPTAAQQALFKAWMGVDLI
;
A
#
# COMPACT_ATOMS: atom_id res chain seq x y z
N MET A 1 -36.96 -2.25 11.73
CA MET A 1 -37.11 -3.25 12.81
C MET A 1 -37.69 -4.52 12.18
N VAL A 2 -36.82 -5.40 11.71
CA VAL A 2 -37.12 -6.79 11.36
C VAL A 2 -36.08 -7.59 12.11
N ALA A 3 -36.49 -8.21 13.21
CA ALA A 3 -35.65 -9.14 13.95
C ALA A 3 -35.66 -10.46 13.16
N LEU A 4 -34.53 -10.79 12.53
CA LEU A 4 -34.25 -12.14 12.08
C LEU A 4 -33.29 -12.77 13.08
N SER A 5 -33.89 -13.54 13.98
CA SER A 5 -33.19 -14.48 14.85
C SER A 5 -32.60 -15.59 13.98
N HIS A 6 -31.35 -15.47 13.56
CA HIS A 6 -30.54 -16.60 13.11
C HIS A 6 -29.54 -16.94 14.21
N CYS A 7 -29.82 -18.00 14.95
CA CYS A 7 -28.77 -18.70 15.68
C CYS A 7 -28.02 -19.51 14.61
N ALA A 8 -27.07 -18.86 13.92
CA ALA A 8 -26.17 -19.52 12.99
C ALA A 8 -25.08 -20.20 13.82
N LEU A 9 -25.09 -21.53 13.85
CA LEU A 9 -23.88 -22.27 14.19
C LEU A 9 -22.91 -22.04 13.02
N ALA A 10 -21.71 -21.55 13.26
CA ALA A 10 -20.68 -21.41 12.23
C ALA A 10 -20.27 -22.81 11.71
N ASP A 11 -20.17 -22.97 10.38
CA ASP A 11 -19.93 -24.26 9.72
C ASP A 11 -18.42 -24.58 9.55
N THR A 12 -17.54 -23.56 9.57
CA THR A 12 -16.09 -23.76 9.69
C THR A 12 -15.54 -23.11 10.95
N LYS A 13 -14.81 -23.88 11.77
CA LYS A 13 -14.26 -23.42 13.05
C LYS A 13 -12.74 -23.49 13.05
N TYR A 14 -12.11 -22.40 13.45
CA TYR A 14 -10.68 -22.25 13.59
C TYR A 14 -10.32 -22.10 15.07
N THR A 15 -9.30 -22.83 15.51
CA THR A 15 -8.64 -22.60 16.79
C THR A 15 -7.16 -22.36 16.56
N LEU A 16 -6.61 -21.30 17.15
CA LEU A 16 -5.17 -21.05 17.17
C LEU A 16 -4.70 -21.01 18.63
N THR A 17 -3.84 -21.97 18.97
CA THR A 17 -3.24 -22.08 20.31
C THR A 17 -1.80 -21.58 20.27
N ILE A 18 -1.48 -20.67 21.20
CA ILE A 18 -0.16 -20.10 21.41
C ILE A 18 0.17 -20.23 22.90
N ASP A 19 0.81 -21.32 23.30
CA ASP A 19 1.22 -21.54 24.69
C ASP A 19 2.43 -20.68 25.08
N ASP A 20 3.44 -20.63 24.19
CA ASP A 20 4.65 -19.80 24.32
C ASP A 20 5.03 -19.23 22.95
N GLY A 21 4.98 -17.91 22.82
CA GLY A 21 5.27 -17.21 21.57
C GLY A 21 6.77 -17.11 21.24
N THR A 22 7.68 -17.41 22.17
CA THR A 22 9.14 -17.17 22.06
C THR A 22 9.78 -17.78 20.79
N HIS A 23 9.19 -18.86 20.26
CA HIS A 23 9.72 -19.57 19.10
C HIS A 23 8.93 -19.36 17.81
N HIS A 24 8.02 -18.39 17.80
CA HIS A 24 7.22 -18.04 16.62
C HIS A 24 6.32 -19.20 16.15
N LEU A 25 5.77 -19.98 17.08
CA LEU A 25 4.95 -21.15 16.76
C LEU A 25 3.52 -20.94 17.25
N GLY A 26 2.56 -21.41 16.46
CA GLY A 26 1.17 -21.54 16.85
C GLY A 26 0.57 -22.80 16.24
N ASP A 27 -0.20 -23.53 17.03
CA ASP A 27 -0.89 -24.74 16.58
C ASP A 27 -2.31 -24.38 16.15
N VAL A 28 -2.66 -24.78 14.93
CA VAL A 28 -3.94 -24.47 14.29
C VAL A 28 -4.76 -25.75 14.15
N GLN A 29 -6.02 -25.64 14.55
CA GLN A 29 -7.06 -26.61 14.23
C GLN A 29 -8.10 -25.97 13.32
N VAL A 30 -8.52 -26.69 12.29
CA VAL A 30 -9.64 -26.33 11.41
C VAL A 30 -10.65 -27.45 11.42
N GLN A 31 -11.92 -27.14 11.69
CA GLN A 31 -13.01 -28.10 11.62
C GLN A 31 -13.91 -27.74 10.43
N PHE A 32 -14.00 -28.66 9.47
CA PHE A 32 -14.98 -28.61 8.39
C PHE A 32 -16.14 -29.55 8.70
N ASP A 33 -17.33 -29.08 8.41
CA ASP A 33 -18.55 -29.83 8.59
C ASP A 33 -18.63 -31.09 7.71
N LYS A 34 -19.62 -31.93 8.04
CA LYS A 34 -19.79 -33.23 7.39
C LYS A 34 -20.07 -33.06 5.90
N THR A 35 -19.17 -33.61 5.07
CA THR A 35 -19.33 -33.62 3.62
C THR A 35 -19.52 -35.02 3.06
N GLY A 36 -20.22 -35.14 1.93
CA GLY A 36 -20.36 -36.37 1.15
C GLY A 36 -19.37 -36.49 -0.02
N GLN A 37 -18.46 -35.52 -0.18
CA GLN A 37 -17.45 -35.55 -1.24
C GLN A 37 -16.44 -36.69 -1.02
N SER A 38 -15.82 -37.18 -2.11
CA SER A 38 -14.77 -38.20 -2.03
C SER A 38 -13.41 -37.63 -1.59
N TYR A 39 -13.26 -36.31 -1.63
CA TYR A 39 -12.13 -35.59 -1.05
C TYR A 39 -12.54 -34.13 -0.73
N ILE A 40 -11.77 -33.50 0.16
CA ILE A 40 -11.78 -32.04 0.38
C ILE A 40 -10.41 -31.50 0.01
N ASP A 41 -10.37 -30.36 -0.68
CA ASP A 41 -9.15 -29.58 -0.83
C ASP A 41 -9.14 -28.46 0.22
N ALA A 42 -8.12 -28.48 1.07
CA ALA A 42 -7.79 -27.44 2.03
C ALA A 42 -6.63 -26.60 1.48
N LYS A 43 -6.83 -25.29 1.42
CA LYS A 43 -5.98 -24.34 0.72
C LYS A 43 -5.50 -23.27 1.69
N LEU A 44 -4.25 -22.86 1.58
CA LEU A 44 -3.76 -21.64 2.21
C LEU A 44 -3.45 -20.59 1.13
N PRO A 45 -3.87 -19.32 1.28
CA PRO A 45 -3.55 -18.27 0.31
C PRO A 45 -2.05 -18.21 -0.05
N ALA A 46 -1.77 -17.97 -1.32
CA ALA A 46 -0.42 -17.77 -1.84
C ALA A 46 0.06 -16.32 -1.70
N TRP A 47 -0.87 -15.39 -1.49
CA TRP A 47 -0.69 -13.95 -1.32
C TRP A 47 -1.77 -13.42 -0.36
N ARG A 48 -1.75 -12.11 -0.05
CA ARG A 48 -2.77 -11.45 0.77
C ARG A 48 -3.25 -10.15 0.15
N THR A 49 -4.47 -9.74 0.49
CA THR A 49 -5.05 -8.47 0.05
C THR A 49 -4.16 -7.28 0.43
N GLY A 50 -4.16 -6.22 -0.38
CA GLY A 50 -3.27 -5.06 -0.19
C GLY A 50 -1.78 -5.33 -0.51
N ARG A 51 -1.43 -6.54 -0.95
CA ARG A 51 -0.06 -6.88 -1.40
C ARG A 51 -0.05 -7.80 -2.61
N TYR A 52 0.13 -7.20 -3.77
CA TYR A 52 0.17 -7.82 -5.09
C TYR A 52 1.49 -8.59 -5.39
N ASP A 53 1.92 -9.46 -4.47
CA ASP A 53 3.08 -10.33 -4.59
C ASP A 53 2.71 -11.77 -4.17
N ILE A 54 3.24 -12.79 -4.84
CA ILE A 54 3.17 -14.16 -4.34
C ILE A 54 4.16 -14.34 -3.17
N LEU A 55 3.65 -14.63 -1.98
CA LEU A 55 4.42 -14.69 -0.73
C LEU A 55 4.83 -16.10 -0.29
N ASN A 56 4.28 -17.15 -0.92
CA ASN A 56 4.53 -18.56 -0.58
C ASN A 56 4.24 -18.91 0.90
N LEU A 57 3.13 -18.41 1.45
CA LEU A 57 2.77 -18.50 2.87
C LEU A 57 2.71 -19.96 3.40
N ALA A 58 2.35 -20.91 2.55
CA ALA A 58 2.32 -22.34 2.86
C ALA A 58 3.65 -22.93 3.35
N ASN A 59 4.79 -22.23 3.16
CA ASN A 59 6.10 -22.70 3.64
C ASN A 59 6.24 -22.74 5.18
N GLY A 60 5.35 -22.08 5.92
CA GLY A 60 5.38 -22.08 7.38
C GLY A 60 4.54 -23.19 8.01
N VAL A 61 3.75 -23.92 7.22
CA VAL A 61 2.91 -25.03 7.69
C VAL A 61 3.76 -26.27 7.94
N ARG A 62 3.58 -26.91 9.10
CA ARG A 62 4.29 -28.12 9.55
C ARG A 62 3.35 -29.08 10.25
N TYR A 63 3.79 -30.33 10.39
CA TYR A 63 3.06 -31.37 11.17
C TYR A 63 1.59 -31.51 10.79
N PHE A 64 1.28 -31.42 9.49
CA PHE A 64 -0.09 -31.51 9.00
C PHE A 64 -0.69 -32.92 9.21
N GLU A 65 -1.87 -32.95 9.81
CA GLU A 65 -2.71 -34.13 10.01
C GLU A 65 -4.16 -33.80 9.65
N ALA A 66 -4.88 -34.81 9.17
CA ALA A 66 -6.32 -34.74 8.94
C ALA A 66 -6.99 -35.93 9.64
N LEU A 67 -8.07 -35.68 10.36
CA LEU A 67 -8.83 -36.66 11.15
C LEU A 67 -10.30 -36.65 10.73
N ASP A 68 -10.97 -37.80 10.81
CA ASP A 68 -12.41 -37.91 10.64
C ASP A 68 -13.18 -37.61 11.95
N SER A 69 -14.51 -37.73 11.94
CA SER A 69 -15.33 -37.44 13.12
C SER A 69 -15.16 -38.43 14.28
N GLU A 70 -14.54 -39.59 14.03
CA GLU A 70 -14.22 -40.62 15.03
C GLU A 70 -12.79 -40.44 15.58
N GLY A 71 -12.01 -39.52 15.01
CA GLY A 71 -10.62 -39.27 15.37
C GLY A 71 -9.61 -40.13 14.60
N ASP A 72 -10.06 -40.87 13.59
CA ASP A 72 -9.18 -41.71 12.76
C ASP A 72 -8.45 -40.87 11.71
N THR A 73 -7.17 -41.16 11.48
CA THR A 73 -6.36 -40.45 10.49
C THR A 73 -6.88 -40.66 9.07
N LEU A 74 -7.13 -39.56 8.37
CA LEU A 74 -7.49 -39.53 6.96
C LEU A 74 -6.25 -39.50 6.07
N LYS A 75 -6.30 -40.23 4.96
CA LYS A 75 -5.25 -40.15 3.94
C LYS A 75 -5.28 -38.78 3.29
N TRP A 76 -4.12 -38.14 3.15
CA TRP A 76 -4.00 -36.87 2.43
C TRP A 76 -2.74 -36.84 1.55
N GLN A 77 -2.70 -35.89 0.63
CA GLN A 77 -1.49 -35.54 -0.12
C GLN A 77 -1.49 -34.06 -0.49
N LYS A 78 -0.30 -33.46 -0.62
CA LYS A 78 -0.17 -32.11 -1.17
C LYS A 78 -0.21 -32.19 -2.70
N VAL A 79 -1.07 -31.39 -3.34
CA VAL A 79 -1.28 -31.45 -4.82
C VAL A 79 -0.65 -30.28 -5.57
N ASP A 80 -0.33 -29.19 -4.89
CA ASP A 80 0.44 -28.06 -5.38
C ASP A 80 1.21 -27.37 -4.23
N LYS A 81 1.69 -26.13 -4.40
CA LYS A 81 2.46 -25.41 -3.36
C LYS A 81 1.65 -25.05 -2.10
N SER A 82 0.33 -25.01 -2.17
CA SER A 82 -0.58 -24.43 -1.17
C SER A 82 -1.88 -25.20 -0.94
N THR A 83 -2.07 -26.35 -1.61
CA THR A 83 -3.28 -27.18 -1.50
C THR A 83 -2.98 -28.58 -0.97
N TRP A 84 -3.72 -28.97 0.07
CA TRP A 84 -3.74 -30.31 0.66
C TRP A 84 -5.07 -30.98 0.31
N ARG A 85 -5.00 -32.15 -0.32
CA ARG A 85 -6.17 -32.97 -0.64
C ARG A 85 -6.35 -34.06 0.40
N ILE A 86 -7.49 -34.06 1.09
CA ILE A 86 -7.88 -35.03 2.11
C ILE A 86 -8.89 -36.00 1.49
N PHE A 87 -8.57 -37.29 1.43
CA PHE A 87 -9.43 -38.30 0.83
C PHE A 87 -10.40 -38.90 1.84
N LEU A 88 -11.67 -39.01 1.45
CA LEU A 88 -12.76 -39.49 2.31
C LEU A 88 -13.34 -40.80 1.76
N ASN A 89 -13.40 -41.82 2.62
CA ASN A 89 -13.99 -43.13 2.26
C ASN A 89 -15.49 -43.21 2.57
N LYS A 90 -15.98 -42.34 3.46
CA LYS A 90 -17.37 -42.22 3.91
C LYS A 90 -17.67 -40.75 4.20
N PRO A 91 -18.94 -40.30 4.14
CA PRO A 91 -19.29 -38.95 4.57
C PRO A 91 -18.96 -38.70 6.04
N THR A 92 -18.11 -37.71 6.32
CA THR A 92 -17.61 -37.38 7.66
C THR A 92 -17.32 -35.88 7.77
N ALA A 93 -17.34 -35.34 9.00
CA ALA A 93 -16.67 -34.09 9.31
C ALA A 93 -15.16 -34.29 9.27
N VAL A 94 -14.40 -33.23 9.01
CA VAL A 94 -12.95 -33.29 8.86
C VAL A 94 -12.29 -32.28 9.80
N THR A 95 -11.40 -32.76 10.65
CA THR A 95 -10.55 -31.91 11.49
C THR A 95 -9.14 -31.89 10.93
N LEU A 96 -8.60 -30.72 10.63
CA LEU A 96 -7.20 -30.52 10.28
C LEU A 96 -6.45 -30.02 11.48
N ASN A 97 -5.26 -30.57 11.74
CA ASN A 97 -4.32 -30.05 12.72
C ASN A 97 -2.99 -29.75 12.01
N TYR A 98 -2.39 -28.60 12.28
CA TYR A 98 -1.06 -28.27 11.79
C TYR A 98 -0.44 -27.16 12.63
N GLN A 99 0.88 -27.05 12.58
CA GLN A 99 1.62 -25.96 13.20
C GLN A 99 2.00 -24.91 12.16
N VAL A 100 1.99 -23.64 12.55
CA VAL A 100 2.47 -22.52 11.74
C VAL A 100 3.71 -21.92 12.38
N TYR A 101 4.81 -21.82 11.61
CA TYR A 101 5.95 -20.97 11.95
C TYR A 101 5.72 -19.54 11.45
N ALA A 102 5.60 -18.59 12.37
CA ALA A 102 5.13 -17.23 12.16
C ALA A 102 6.19 -16.18 12.53
N ASN A 103 7.19 -15.98 11.67
CA ASN A 103 8.22 -14.95 11.86
C ASN A 103 8.34 -14.04 10.62
N GLN A 104 7.22 -13.44 10.19
CA GLN A 104 7.13 -12.64 8.97
C GLN A 104 6.41 -11.31 9.22
N LEU A 105 6.78 -10.60 10.30
CA LEU A 105 6.17 -9.33 10.71
C LEU A 105 6.12 -8.30 9.58
N GLY A 106 7.24 -8.08 8.89
CA GLY A 106 7.35 -7.09 7.81
C GLY A 106 6.54 -7.42 6.55
N LEU A 107 6.00 -8.64 6.44
CA LEU A 107 5.05 -8.99 5.38
C LEU A 107 3.61 -8.68 5.76
N ARG A 108 3.31 -8.40 7.05
CA ARG A 108 1.95 -8.29 7.60
C ARG A 108 1.09 -9.50 7.24
N SER A 109 1.62 -10.71 7.43
CA SER A 109 0.91 -11.97 7.17
C SER A 109 0.84 -12.83 8.42
N ARG A 110 1.99 -13.04 9.07
CA ARG A 110 2.04 -13.80 10.33
C ARG A 110 3.24 -13.43 11.16
N HIS A 111 3.00 -13.16 12.44
CA HIS A 111 4.04 -12.99 13.43
C HIS A 111 3.55 -13.48 14.78
N ILE A 112 4.40 -14.20 15.52
CA ILE A 112 4.18 -14.57 16.92
C ILE A 112 5.50 -14.35 17.63
N ASP A 113 5.52 -13.64 18.75
CA ASP A 113 6.63 -13.61 19.72
C ASP A 113 6.10 -13.62 21.16
N ASP A 114 6.97 -13.47 22.15
CA ASP A 114 6.62 -13.47 23.57
C ASP A 114 5.73 -12.28 23.99
N SER A 115 5.61 -11.26 23.15
CA SER A 115 4.84 -10.04 23.41
C SER A 115 3.51 -9.98 22.66
N HIS A 116 3.42 -10.58 21.46
CA HIS A 116 2.21 -10.55 20.65
C HIS A 116 2.13 -11.62 19.55
N ALA A 117 0.97 -11.69 18.91
CA ALA A 117 0.72 -12.37 17.65
C ALA A 117 -0.08 -11.45 16.72
N PHE A 118 0.48 -11.19 15.54
CA PHE A 118 -0.23 -10.58 14.42
C PHE A 118 -0.68 -11.67 13.45
N ILE A 119 -1.99 -11.81 13.30
CA ILE A 119 -2.64 -12.91 12.59
C ILE A 119 -3.45 -12.35 11.43
N ASP A 120 -2.93 -12.50 10.21
CA ASP A 120 -3.73 -12.38 9.00
C ASP A 120 -4.09 -13.80 8.55
N ALA A 121 -5.36 -14.05 8.24
CA ALA A 121 -5.85 -15.41 7.97
C ALA A 121 -5.11 -16.08 6.80
N SER A 122 -4.58 -15.29 5.85
CA SER A 122 -3.79 -15.79 4.73
C SER A 122 -2.54 -16.56 5.18
N GLY A 123 -2.00 -16.23 6.35
CA GLY A 123 -0.82 -16.84 6.93
C GLY A 123 -1.08 -18.05 7.84
N PHE A 124 -2.32 -18.25 8.29
CA PHE A 124 -2.67 -19.19 9.37
C PHE A 124 -3.79 -20.16 9.03
N PHE A 125 -4.86 -19.73 8.38
CA PHE A 125 -6.13 -20.47 8.34
C PHE A 125 -6.39 -21.04 6.95
N MET A 126 -6.36 -22.37 6.83
CA MET A 126 -6.71 -23.04 5.58
C MET A 126 -8.23 -22.97 5.35
N PHE A 127 -8.63 -22.79 4.09
CA PHE A 127 -10.03 -22.79 3.68
C PHE A 127 -10.32 -23.87 2.65
N SER A 128 -11.60 -24.16 2.45
CA SER A 128 -12.05 -24.94 1.30
C SER A 128 -12.98 -24.08 0.45
N GLU A 129 -12.91 -24.20 -0.89
CA GLU A 129 -13.86 -23.49 -1.77
C GLU A 129 -15.31 -23.87 -1.48
N ALA A 130 -15.54 -25.11 -1.00
CA ALA A 130 -16.88 -25.59 -0.69
C ALA A 130 -17.54 -24.83 0.47
N THR A 131 -16.75 -24.41 1.45
CA THR A 131 -17.21 -23.71 2.67
C THR A 131 -16.79 -22.24 2.70
N ARG A 132 -16.16 -21.73 1.63
CA ARG A 132 -15.60 -20.37 1.57
C ARG A 132 -16.62 -19.28 1.89
N ASN A 133 -17.88 -19.47 1.49
CA ASN A 133 -18.99 -18.52 1.67
C ASN A 133 -19.80 -18.78 2.95
N GLU A 134 -19.44 -19.77 3.77
CA GLU A 134 -20.14 -20.09 5.01
C GLU A 134 -19.54 -19.30 6.18
N PRO A 135 -20.33 -18.99 7.23
CA PRO A 135 -19.83 -18.30 8.42
C PRO A 135 -18.66 -19.04 9.08
N VAL A 136 -17.69 -18.27 9.55
CA VAL A 136 -16.48 -18.79 10.18
C VAL A 136 -16.31 -18.22 11.59
N SER A 137 -15.73 -19.04 12.48
CA SER A 137 -15.38 -18.61 13.84
C SER A 137 -13.91 -18.87 14.13
N VAL A 138 -13.23 -17.93 14.79
CA VAL A 138 -11.83 -18.06 15.22
C VAL A 138 -11.74 -17.94 16.74
N GLN A 139 -11.35 -19.01 17.41
CA GLN A 139 -11.00 -19.01 18.84
C GLN A 139 -9.48 -18.94 19.00
N LEU A 140 -9.00 -18.00 19.81
CA LEU A 140 -7.60 -17.91 20.19
C LEU A 140 -7.41 -18.43 21.62
N ASP A 141 -6.47 -19.36 21.79
CA ASP A 141 -6.00 -19.81 23.09
C ASP A 141 -4.60 -19.21 23.31
N VAL A 142 -4.57 -18.05 23.96
CA VAL A 142 -3.39 -17.19 24.09
C VAL A 142 -3.03 -16.93 25.56
N PRO A 143 -1.81 -16.44 25.85
CA PRO A 143 -1.43 -16.09 27.22
C PRO A 143 -2.41 -15.12 27.88
N LYS A 144 -2.72 -15.36 29.16
CA LYS A 144 -3.80 -14.65 29.89
C LYS A 144 -3.69 -13.13 29.92
N GLN A 145 -2.47 -12.59 29.81
CA GLN A 145 -2.20 -11.15 29.82
C GLN A 145 -2.39 -10.48 28.45
N TRP A 146 -2.60 -11.25 27.38
CA TRP A 146 -2.79 -10.72 26.05
C TRP A 146 -4.22 -10.20 25.87
N ARG A 147 -4.36 -9.12 25.10
CA ARG A 147 -5.63 -8.60 24.59
C ARG A 147 -5.66 -8.83 23.09
N SER A 148 -6.76 -9.41 22.60
CA SER A 148 -6.98 -9.60 21.16
C SER A 148 -7.95 -8.55 20.63
N VAL A 149 -7.63 -7.95 19.48
CA VAL A 149 -8.48 -6.97 18.80
C VAL A 149 -8.51 -7.28 17.31
N SER A 150 -9.71 -7.22 16.73
CA SER A 150 -9.97 -7.36 15.31
C SER A 150 -11.13 -6.46 14.89
N GLY A 151 -11.21 -6.18 13.58
CA GLY A 151 -12.40 -5.58 12.96
C GLY A 151 -13.61 -6.52 12.92
N MET A 152 -13.41 -7.83 13.12
CA MET A 152 -14.50 -8.81 13.24
C MET A 152 -15.39 -8.57 14.48
N ASP A 153 -16.60 -9.13 14.41
CA ASP A 153 -17.48 -9.23 15.57
C ASP A 153 -16.91 -10.21 16.60
N ASN A 154 -17.12 -9.90 17.88
CA ASN A 154 -16.74 -10.80 18.97
C ASN A 154 -17.78 -11.92 19.11
N GLY A 155 -17.30 -13.14 19.36
CA GLY A 155 -18.11 -14.27 19.77
C GLY A 155 -18.30 -14.32 21.30
N ASP A 156 -18.26 -15.53 21.84
CA ASP A 156 -18.58 -15.79 23.26
C ASP A 156 -17.61 -15.19 24.29
N ASN A 157 -16.41 -14.75 23.87
CA ASN A 157 -15.39 -14.21 24.76
C ASN A 157 -14.43 -13.25 24.01
N ALA A 158 -13.53 -12.59 24.74
CA ALA A 158 -12.61 -11.56 24.21
C ALA A 158 -11.52 -12.09 23.24
N HIS A 159 -11.41 -13.41 23.08
CA HIS A 159 -10.47 -14.07 22.18
C HIS A 159 -11.19 -14.89 21.10
N HIS A 160 -12.50 -14.68 20.93
CA HIS A 160 -13.34 -15.36 19.95
C HIS A 160 -13.87 -14.34 18.95
N PHE A 161 -13.63 -14.56 17.66
CA PHE A 161 -14.07 -13.69 16.58
C PHE A 161 -14.94 -14.44 15.57
N ILE A 162 -15.91 -13.76 14.96
CA ILE A 162 -16.83 -14.33 13.97
C ILE A 162 -16.80 -13.47 12.70
N ALA A 163 -16.83 -14.13 11.55
CA ALA A 163 -16.96 -13.48 10.25
C ALA A 163 -18.00 -14.19 9.38
N ASP A 164 -18.64 -13.45 8.48
CA ASP A 164 -19.70 -13.96 7.61
C ASP A 164 -19.21 -15.04 6.64
N ASN A 165 -17.91 -15.02 6.29
CA ASN A 165 -17.27 -15.95 5.38
C ASN A 165 -15.74 -15.84 5.45
N TYR A 166 -15.02 -16.71 4.73
CA TYR A 166 -13.56 -16.70 4.70
C TYR A 166 -12.98 -15.41 4.09
N ASP A 167 -13.67 -14.79 3.13
CA ASP A 167 -13.21 -13.55 2.49
C ASP A 167 -13.24 -12.37 3.47
N VAL A 168 -14.21 -12.34 4.39
CA VAL A 168 -14.24 -11.39 5.51
C VAL A 168 -13.14 -11.72 6.54
N LEU A 169 -12.93 -12.98 6.87
CA LEU A 169 -11.88 -13.40 7.81
C LEU A 169 -10.47 -13.04 7.31
N VAL A 170 -10.15 -13.31 6.05
CA VAL A 170 -8.83 -12.96 5.49
C VAL A 170 -8.62 -11.46 5.37
N ASP A 171 -9.70 -10.70 5.28
CA ASP A 171 -9.64 -9.24 5.27
C ASP A 171 -9.92 -8.62 6.65
N SER A 172 -9.73 -9.38 7.73
CA SER A 172 -9.89 -8.91 9.11
C SER A 172 -8.77 -9.47 9.99
N PRO A 173 -7.59 -8.83 10.03
CA PRO A 173 -6.49 -9.30 10.86
C PRO A 173 -6.86 -9.26 12.35
N ILE A 174 -6.12 -10.02 13.15
CA ILE A 174 -6.21 -10.01 14.60
C ILE A 174 -4.85 -9.63 15.17
N GLU A 175 -4.81 -8.58 15.98
CA GLU A 175 -3.66 -8.24 16.82
C GLU A 175 -3.93 -8.73 18.24
N SER A 176 -3.12 -9.67 18.72
CA SER A 176 -3.30 -10.31 20.02
C SER A 176 -2.02 -10.23 20.83
N GLY A 177 -2.00 -9.47 21.92
CA GLY A 177 -0.75 -9.28 22.66
C GLY A 177 -0.83 -8.29 23.80
N ILE A 178 0.34 -7.87 24.27
CA ILE A 178 0.47 -6.76 25.22
C ILE A 178 0.44 -5.46 24.43
N ASN A 179 -0.76 -4.88 24.27
CA ASN A 179 -0.99 -3.66 23.51
C ASN A 179 -1.66 -2.57 24.38
N SER A 180 -1.52 -1.32 23.92
CA SER A 180 -2.34 -0.20 24.40
C SER A 180 -3.60 -0.11 23.54
N HIS A 181 -4.73 0.23 24.15
CA HIS A 181 -6.04 0.23 23.52
C HIS A 181 -6.81 1.48 23.92
N TYR A 182 -7.35 2.18 22.92
CA TYR A 182 -8.10 3.42 23.07
C TYR A 182 -9.36 3.35 22.21
N GLU A 183 -10.46 3.88 22.72
CA GLU A 183 -11.77 3.90 22.06
C GLU A 183 -12.24 5.35 21.88
N PHE A 184 -12.89 5.63 20.76
CA PHE A 184 -13.52 6.93 20.48
C PHE A 184 -14.70 6.77 19.52
N THR A 185 -15.63 7.71 19.54
CA THR A 185 -16.84 7.67 18.70
C THR A 185 -16.94 8.96 17.89
N VAL A 186 -17.32 8.83 16.61
CA VAL A 186 -17.55 9.95 15.70
C VAL A 186 -18.80 9.69 14.89
N ASP A 187 -19.75 10.63 14.92
CA ASP A 187 -20.99 10.60 14.14
C ASP A 187 -21.75 9.26 14.22
N GLY A 188 -21.79 8.68 15.44
CA GLY A 188 -22.47 7.43 15.75
C GLY A 188 -21.71 6.15 15.35
N ARG A 189 -20.46 6.25 14.91
CA ARG A 189 -19.57 5.11 14.59
C ARG A 189 -18.49 4.97 15.64
N ASP A 190 -18.13 3.72 15.91
CA ASP A 190 -17.12 3.37 16.91
C ASP A 190 -15.76 3.18 16.27
N TYR A 191 -14.72 3.68 16.93
CA TYR A 191 -13.35 3.61 16.48
C TYR A 191 -12.44 3.16 17.60
N GLU A 192 -11.41 2.42 17.22
CA GLU A 192 -10.39 1.91 18.13
C GLU A 192 -9.00 2.24 17.62
N LEU A 193 -8.08 2.55 18.54
CA LEU A 193 -6.65 2.60 18.29
C LEU A 193 -5.97 1.55 19.16
N VAL A 194 -5.33 0.59 18.51
CA VAL A 194 -4.52 -0.46 19.15
C VAL A 194 -3.06 -0.21 18.81
N ILE A 195 -2.20 -0.11 19.82
CA ILE A 195 -0.76 0.10 19.62
C ILE A 195 0.01 -1.04 20.26
N TRP A 196 0.71 -1.81 19.44
CA TRP A 196 1.75 -2.74 19.89
C TRP A 196 3.14 -2.13 19.75
N GLY A 197 3.99 -2.39 20.72
CA GLY A 197 5.34 -1.84 20.82
C GLY A 197 5.42 -0.57 21.67
N GLN A 198 6.62 0.00 21.73
CA GLN A 198 6.95 1.18 22.53
C GLN A 198 7.76 2.12 21.66
N GLY A 199 7.48 3.42 21.75
CA GLY A 199 8.12 4.42 20.90
C GLY A 199 7.89 5.84 21.40
N ASN A 200 8.22 6.83 20.57
CA ASN A 200 8.06 8.25 20.89
C ASN A 200 6.72 8.83 20.43
N TYR A 201 5.68 7.99 20.35
CA TYR A 201 4.33 8.42 19.99
C TYR A 201 3.61 9.09 21.16
N ASP A 202 2.66 9.96 20.82
CA ASP A 202 1.70 10.54 21.75
C ASP A 202 0.32 9.97 21.39
N ALA A 203 -0.16 9.04 22.22
CA ALA A 203 -1.41 8.32 21.94
C ALA A 203 -2.64 9.24 22.03
N GLU A 204 -2.65 10.21 22.95
CA GLU A 204 -3.76 11.17 23.07
C GLU A 204 -3.85 12.05 21.82
N LYS A 205 -2.69 12.51 21.32
CA LYS A 205 -2.63 13.23 20.05
C LYS A 205 -3.07 12.35 18.88
N MET A 206 -2.64 11.08 18.81
CA MET A 206 -3.09 10.16 17.77
C MET A 206 -4.60 9.99 17.77
N VAL A 207 -5.22 9.75 18.92
CA VAL A 207 -6.69 9.64 19.04
C VAL A 207 -7.38 10.93 18.59
N THR A 208 -6.87 12.09 19.00
CA THR A 208 -7.44 13.40 18.63
C THR A 208 -7.41 13.65 17.12
N ASP A 209 -6.28 13.39 16.48
CA ASP A 209 -6.11 13.65 15.05
C ASP A 209 -6.78 12.56 14.20
N LEU A 210 -6.83 11.30 14.66
CA LEU A 210 -7.64 10.26 14.02
C LEU A 210 -9.14 10.57 14.11
N THR A 211 -9.61 11.08 15.25
CA THR A 211 -10.99 11.59 15.39
C THR A 211 -11.28 12.70 14.38
N THR A 212 -10.30 13.56 14.11
CA THR A 212 -10.42 14.63 13.11
C THR A 212 -10.44 14.07 11.68
N LEU A 213 -9.55 13.10 11.39
CA LEU A 213 -9.45 12.44 10.09
C LEU A 213 -10.75 11.70 9.73
N VAL A 214 -11.30 10.88 10.62
CA VAL A 214 -12.44 10.03 10.26
C VAL A 214 -13.73 10.81 9.99
N LYS A 215 -13.81 12.08 10.44
CA LYS A 215 -14.90 13.01 10.12
C LYS A 215 -14.91 13.46 8.66
N THR A 216 -13.80 13.34 7.93
CA THR A 216 -13.69 13.91 6.59
C THR A 216 -13.99 12.93 5.46
N GLY A 217 -14.40 11.69 5.75
CA GLY A 217 -14.80 10.74 4.71
C GLY A 217 -15.93 11.25 3.81
N ASP A 218 -16.81 12.09 4.36
CA ASP A 218 -17.93 12.74 3.65
C ASP A 218 -17.51 13.78 2.59
N VAL A 219 -16.24 14.21 2.60
CA VAL A 219 -15.64 15.06 1.56
C VAL A 219 -15.70 14.40 0.19
N ILE A 220 -15.70 13.06 0.16
CA ILE A 220 -15.64 12.25 -1.07
C ILE A 220 -16.89 11.38 -1.20
N TRP A 221 -17.25 10.61 -0.17
CA TRP A 221 -18.33 9.60 -0.25
C TRP A 221 -19.57 9.98 0.57
N ASP A 222 -20.74 9.56 0.09
CA ASP A 222 -22.02 9.94 0.70
C ASP A 222 -22.39 9.11 1.96
N ASP A 223 -21.78 7.95 2.14
CA ASP A 223 -21.96 7.09 3.31
C ASP A 223 -20.66 6.32 3.65
N TYR A 224 -20.70 5.55 4.73
CA TYR A 224 -19.57 4.76 5.23
C TYR A 224 -19.93 3.28 5.20
N PRO A 225 -19.06 2.39 4.70
CA PRO A 225 -19.36 0.96 4.55
C PRO A 225 -19.19 0.17 5.85
N TYR A 226 -19.02 0.83 7.00
CA TYR A 226 -18.81 0.20 8.31
C TYR A 226 -19.48 0.98 9.45
N GLN A 227 -19.67 0.32 10.59
CA GLN A 227 -20.11 0.93 11.86
C GLN A 227 -19.00 1.01 12.91
N ARG A 228 -18.01 0.11 12.83
CA ARG A 228 -16.86 0.03 13.72
C ARG A 228 -15.58 -0.04 12.91
N TYR A 229 -14.54 0.71 13.28
CA TYR A 229 -13.24 0.71 12.58
C TYR A 229 -12.03 0.65 13.53
N VAL A 230 -11.07 -0.21 13.24
CA VAL A 230 -9.88 -0.42 14.09
C VAL A 230 -8.59 0.04 13.42
N PHE A 231 -7.91 1.03 14.01
CA PHE A 231 -6.54 1.40 13.65
C PHE A 231 -5.55 0.57 14.48
N MET A 232 -4.86 -0.39 13.86
CA MET A 232 -3.77 -1.15 14.49
C MET A 232 -2.43 -0.50 14.12
N VAL A 233 -1.58 -0.26 15.11
CA VAL A 233 -0.27 0.37 14.94
C VAL A 233 0.81 -0.48 15.58
N HIS A 234 1.81 -0.88 14.80
CA HIS A 234 3.04 -1.47 15.30
C HIS A 234 4.15 -0.43 15.34
N ALA A 235 4.44 0.08 16.54
CA ALA A 235 5.57 0.97 16.81
C ALA A 235 6.81 0.12 17.12
N THR A 236 7.50 -0.32 16.06
CA THR A 236 8.59 -1.30 16.17
C THR A 236 9.79 -0.97 15.29
N SER A 237 10.82 -1.81 15.25
CA SER A 237 12.01 -1.63 14.41
C SER A 237 12.01 -2.63 13.27
N GLY A 238 12.53 -2.25 12.10
CA GLY A 238 12.70 -3.14 10.93
C GLY A 238 11.43 -3.40 10.09
N ALA A 239 10.24 -3.42 10.69
CA ALA A 239 8.97 -3.52 9.97
C ALA A 239 8.43 -2.14 9.55
N ARG A 240 7.82 -2.06 8.36
CA ARG A 240 7.31 -0.81 7.78
C ARG A 240 6.16 -1.02 6.80
N GLY A 241 5.39 0.04 6.59
CA GLY A 241 4.29 0.09 5.62
C GLY A 241 2.96 -0.28 6.27
N ALA A 242 1.89 -0.19 5.49
CA ALA A 242 0.55 -0.45 5.98
C ALA A 242 -0.24 -1.39 5.05
N THR A 243 -1.39 -1.82 5.52
CA THR A 243 -2.35 -2.64 4.76
C THR A 243 -3.76 -2.34 5.25
N GLU A 244 -4.63 -2.19 4.28
CA GLU A 244 -6.02 -1.84 4.37
C GLU A 244 -6.90 -3.09 4.48
N HIS A 245 -7.99 -2.96 5.22
CA HIS A 245 -8.97 -4.02 5.46
C HIS A 245 -10.39 -3.45 5.45
N LEU A 246 -11.43 -4.30 5.45
CA LEU A 246 -12.83 -3.86 5.31
C LEU A 246 -13.21 -2.76 6.31
N ASN A 247 -12.75 -2.91 7.54
CA ASN A 247 -13.04 -2.00 8.64
C ASN A 247 -11.88 -1.94 9.65
N SER A 248 -10.65 -2.11 9.17
CA SER A 248 -9.47 -1.92 9.98
C SER A 248 -8.26 -1.59 9.11
N THR A 249 -7.15 -1.26 9.74
CA THR A 249 -5.85 -1.19 9.07
C THR A 249 -4.75 -1.58 10.03
N ILE A 250 -3.65 -2.10 9.48
CA ILE A 250 -2.40 -2.28 10.21
C ILE A 250 -1.32 -1.34 9.66
N ILE A 251 -0.80 -0.45 10.51
CA ILE A 251 0.29 0.48 10.19
C ILE A 251 1.55 0.08 10.95
N GLN A 252 2.60 -0.29 10.23
CA GLN A 252 3.91 -0.58 10.81
C GLN A 252 4.85 0.59 10.58
N ARG A 253 5.43 1.12 11.66
CA ARG A 253 6.32 2.29 11.61
C ARG A 253 7.45 2.16 12.60
N HIS A 254 8.59 2.78 12.27
CA HIS A 254 9.72 2.85 13.19
C HIS A 254 9.31 3.51 14.52
N ARG A 255 9.62 2.87 15.65
CA ARG A 255 9.21 3.34 16.99
C ARG A 255 9.55 4.80 17.32
N ASP A 256 10.65 5.32 16.78
CA ASP A 256 11.12 6.68 17.02
C ASP A 256 10.65 7.71 15.97
N LYS A 257 9.68 7.35 15.15
CA LYS A 257 9.21 8.15 14.01
C LYS A 257 7.78 8.67 14.19
N PHE A 258 7.45 9.19 15.38
CA PHE A 258 6.15 9.80 15.66
C PHE A 258 6.23 11.23 16.22
N ALA A 259 7.29 11.59 16.96
CA ALA A 259 7.31 12.87 17.69
C ALA A 259 7.55 14.11 16.82
N LYS A 260 8.45 14.05 15.82
CA LYS A 260 8.76 15.22 14.97
C LYS A 260 7.60 15.50 14.03
N ARG A 261 7.32 16.77 13.71
CA ARG A 261 6.19 17.14 12.83
C ARG A 261 6.17 16.39 11.49
N GLU A 262 7.30 16.32 10.79
CA GLU A 262 7.41 15.57 9.51
C GLU A 262 7.15 14.06 9.72
N ASP A 263 7.65 13.50 10.82
CA ASP A 263 7.45 12.09 11.15
C ASP A 263 5.99 11.83 11.56
N TYR A 264 5.33 12.73 12.28
CA TYR A 264 3.92 12.63 12.64
C TYR A 264 3.00 12.80 11.42
N LEU A 265 3.28 13.80 10.57
CA LEU A 265 2.54 14.03 9.34
C LEU A 265 2.58 12.78 8.46
N GLY A 266 3.75 12.15 8.34
CA GLY A 266 3.86 10.89 7.63
C GLY A 266 3.11 9.71 8.29
N PHE A 267 2.78 9.76 9.58
CA PHE A 267 1.92 8.75 10.22
C PHE A 267 0.45 9.00 9.89
N ILE A 268 -0.03 10.22 10.12
CA ILE A 268 -1.44 10.55 9.88
C ILE A 268 -1.79 10.50 8.40
N ALA A 269 -0.84 10.79 7.50
CA ALA A 269 -1.02 10.59 6.07
C ALA A 269 -1.17 9.12 5.69
N THR A 270 -0.35 8.23 6.28
CA THR A 270 -0.58 6.78 6.13
C THR A 270 -1.94 6.38 6.69
N ALA A 271 -2.35 6.86 7.86
CA ALA A 271 -3.68 6.55 8.38
C ALA A 271 -4.81 7.02 7.44
N ALA A 272 -4.68 8.20 6.82
CA ALA A 272 -5.62 8.71 5.83
C ALA A 272 -5.66 7.85 4.56
N HIS A 273 -4.50 7.41 4.06
CA HIS A 273 -4.37 6.49 2.94
C HIS A 273 -5.18 5.20 3.18
N GLU A 274 -4.90 4.52 4.28
CA GLU A 274 -5.56 3.27 4.63
C GLU A 274 -7.05 3.47 4.93
N PHE A 275 -7.42 4.62 5.48
CA PHE A 275 -8.81 4.96 5.73
C PHE A 275 -9.62 5.11 4.45
N ILE A 276 -9.07 5.79 3.43
CA ILE A 276 -9.70 5.90 2.10
C ILE A 276 -9.92 4.52 1.48
N HIS A 277 -8.99 3.59 1.71
CA HIS A 277 -9.10 2.26 1.14
C HIS A 277 -10.35 1.49 1.56
N THR A 278 -10.91 1.82 2.73
CA THR A 278 -12.20 1.32 3.20
C THR A 278 -13.30 1.46 2.15
N TRP A 279 -13.26 2.55 1.38
CA TRP A 279 -14.07 2.69 0.18
C TRP A 279 -13.33 2.16 -1.05
N ASN A 280 -12.21 2.79 -1.39
CA ASN A 280 -11.47 2.50 -2.62
C ASN A 280 -10.57 1.27 -2.47
N VAL A 281 -10.93 0.19 -3.15
CA VAL A 281 -10.39 -1.18 -3.08
C VAL A 281 -11.11 -2.09 -2.08
N LYS A 282 -11.75 -1.59 -1.01
CA LYS A 282 -12.49 -2.47 -0.08
C LYS A 282 -13.97 -2.54 -0.36
N ALA A 283 -14.68 -1.41 -0.50
CA ALA A 283 -16.11 -1.40 -0.79
C ALA A 283 -16.44 -1.45 -2.30
N TYR A 284 -15.57 -0.86 -3.15
CA TYR A 284 -15.59 -1.02 -4.60
C TYR A 284 -14.15 -1.24 -5.08
N ARG A 285 -13.95 -2.03 -6.14
CA ARG A 285 -12.61 -2.34 -6.66
C ARG A 285 -12.66 -2.81 -8.12
N PRO A 286 -11.54 -2.76 -8.86
CA PRO A 286 -11.51 -3.24 -10.23
C PRO A 286 -11.92 -4.71 -10.37
N GLU A 287 -12.58 -5.08 -11.47
CA GLU A 287 -13.12 -6.43 -11.71
C GLU A 287 -12.08 -7.55 -11.59
N GLY A 288 -10.82 -7.29 -11.96
CA GLY A 288 -9.72 -8.25 -11.80
C GLY A 288 -9.41 -8.64 -10.35
N LEU A 289 -9.96 -7.91 -9.38
CA LEU A 289 -9.88 -8.18 -7.94
C LEU A 289 -11.19 -8.75 -7.37
N VAL A 290 -12.18 -9.10 -8.21
CA VAL A 290 -13.51 -9.58 -7.79
C VAL A 290 -13.90 -10.88 -8.49
N PRO A 291 -14.17 -11.97 -7.75
CA PRO A 291 -13.68 -12.22 -6.39
C PRO A 291 -12.14 -12.34 -6.38
N TYR A 292 -11.53 -12.35 -5.20
CA TYR A 292 -10.12 -12.69 -5.10
C TYR A 292 -9.87 -14.17 -5.45
N ASP A 293 -8.84 -14.44 -6.25
CA ASP A 293 -8.23 -15.76 -6.36
C ASP A 293 -6.99 -15.77 -5.47
N TYR A 294 -7.10 -16.35 -4.28
CA TYR A 294 -6.01 -16.38 -3.32
C TYR A 294 -4.82 -17.25 -3.74
N LEU A 295 -4.91 -18.05 -4.80
CA LEU A 295 -3.86 -18.98 -5.22
C LEU A 295 -3.04 -18.46 -6.42
N ALA A 296 -3.57 -17.51 -7.18
CA ALA A 296 -2.95 -16.96 -8.38
C ALA A 296 -2.83 -15.43 -8.34
N PRO A 297 -1.98 -14.83 -9.19
CA PRO A 297 -2.01 -13.39 -9.44
C PRO A 297 -3.36 -12.90 -9.97
N ASN A 298 -3.90 -11.84 -9.37
CA ASN A 298 -5.10 -11.14 -9.80
C ASN A 298 -4.73 -9.91 -10.63
N TYR A 299 -4.88 -9.97 -11.95
CA TYR A 299 -4.44 -8.90 -12.85
C TYR A 299 -5.48 -7.79 -12.99
N SER A 300 -5.03 -6.54 -12.95
CA SER A 300 -5.86 -5.37 -13.26
C SER A 300 -5.02 -4.26 -13.87
N ARG A 301 -5.57 -3.54 -14.84
CA ARG A 301 -4.98 -2.33 -15.43
C ARG A 301 -5.31 -1.06 -14.61
N LEU A 302 -6.05 -1.21 -13.52
CA LEU A 302 -6.60 -0.11 -12.72
C LEU A 302 -6.05 -0.06 -11.28
N LEU A 303 -4.95 -0.75 -10.98
CA LEU A 303 -4.30 -0.63 -9.66
C LEU A 303 -3.78 0.79 -9.40
N TRP A 304 -3.45 1.57 -10.43
CA TRP A 304 -3.12 2.99 -10.27
C TRP A 304 -4.30 3.80 -9.72
N LEU A 305 -5.54 3.39 -10.00
CA LEU A 305 -6.75 4.02 -9.46
C LEU A 305 -7.03 3.49 -8.05
N ALA A 306 -6.83 2.19 -7.80
CA ALA A 306 -6.98 1.63 -6.46
C ALA A 306 -5.96 2.20 -5.45
N GLU A 307 -4.70 2.38 -5.86
CA GLU A 307 -3.59 2.76 -4.97
C GLU A 307 -3.18 4.23 -5.14
N GLY A 308 -2.94 4.66 -6.38
CA GLY A 308 -2.48 6.01 -6.67
C GLY A 308 -3.54 7.08 -6.45
N SER A 309 -4.81 6.82 -6.80
CA SER A 309 -5.88 7.75 -6.45
C SER A 309 -6.08 7.83 -4.94
N THR A 310 -5.86 6.75 -4.20
CA THR A 310 -5.86 6.78 -2.73
C THR A 310 -4.75 7.69 -2.19
N SER A 311 -3.53 7.60 -2.73
CA SER A 311 -2.43 8.53 -2.46
C SER A 311 -2.69 9.98 -2.87
N TYR A 312 -3.67 10.25 -3.73
CA TYR A 312 -4.06 11.60 -4.14
C TYR A 312 -5.18 12.14 -3.25
N LEU A 313 -6.18 11.31 -2.95
CA LEU A 313 -7.33 11.66 -2.12
C LEU A 313 -6.93 11.84 -0.64
N GLU A 314 -5.83 11.24 -0.18
CA GLU A 314 -5.32 11.45 1.19
C GLU A 314 -5.07 12.94 1.48
N ASP A 315 -4.55 13.69 0.51
CA ASP A 315 -4.29 15.13 0.65
C ASP A 315 -5.58 15.93 0.81
N HIS A 316 -6.69 15.51 0.17
CA HIS A 316 -7.99 16.16 0.34
C HIS A 316 -8.51 16.01 1.77
N LEU A 317 -8.32 14.85 2.39
CA LEU A 317 -8.76 14.63 3.77
C LEU A 317 -7.91 15.44 4.75
N LEU A 318 -6.59 15.41 4.58
CA LEU A 318 -5.65 16.03 5.52
C LEU A 318 -5.67 17.55 5.47
N LEU A 319 -5.76 18.15 4.27
CA LEU A 319 -5.73 19.60 4.11
C LEU A 319 -7.05 20.25 4.54
N ARG A 320 -8.20 19.62 4.26
CA ARG A 320 -9.53 20.15 4.66
C ARG A 320 -9.80 20.00 6.15
N SER A 321 -9.02 19.18 6.85
CA SER A 321 -9.16 18.93 8.29
C SER A 321 -8.07 19.59 9.13
N ASP A 322 -7.28 20.51 8.54
CA ASP A 322 -6.13 21.18 9.16
C ASP A 322 -5.06 20.22 9.75
N LEU A 323 -5.05 18.95 9.33
CA LEU A 323 -4.04 17.97 9.75
C LEU A 323 -2.73 18.16 9.00
N MET A 324 -2.80 18.74 7.79
CA MET A 324 -1.68 19.15 6.94
C MET A 324 -1.83 20.64 6.60
N SER A 325 -0.72 21.40 6.64
CA SER A 325 -0.73 22.79 6.18
C SER A 325 -0.60 22.90 4.66
N LYS A 326 -1.00 24.03 4.08
CA LYS A 326 -0.81 24.31 2.64
C LYS A 326 0.67 24.25 2.23
N GLU A 327 1.57 24.72 3.08
CA GLU A 327 3.01 24.70 2.83
C GLU A 327 3.56 23.27 2.84
N GLU A 328 3.06 22.42 3.75
CA GLU A 328 3.40 20.99 3.78
C GLU A 328 2.90 20.28 2.52
N PHE A 329 1.65 20.54 2.10
CA PHE A 329 1.08 20.03 0.84
C PHE A 329 1.90 20.47 -0.38
N PHE A 330 2.18 21.77 -0.53
CA PHE A 330 2.97 22.30 -1.65
C PHE A 330 4.39 21.75 -1.70
N LYS A 331 5.01 21.55 -0.54
CA LYS A 331 6.33 20.92 -0.45
C LYS A 331 6.28 19.46 -0.90
N ASP A 332 5.27 18.70 -0.48
CA ASP A 332 5.13 17.31 -0.87
C ASP A 332 4.80 17.16 -2.37
N LEU A 333 3.86 17.95 -2.88
CA LEU A 333 3.53 18.00 -4.30
C LEU A 333 4.75 18.33 -5.17
N GLY A 334 5.57 19.32 -4.76
CA GLY A 334 6.81 19.67 -5.44
C GLY A 334 7.80 18.49 -5.49
N LYS A 335 7.96 17.78 -4.37
CA LYS A 335 8.79 16.56 -4.30
C LYS A 335 8.26 15.44 -5.21
N ARG A 336 6.93 15.24 -5.29
CA ARG A 336 6.32 14.21 -6.14
C ARG A 336 6.56 14.50 -7.63
N ILE A 337 6.31 15.74 -8.05
CA ILE A 337 6.56 16.17 -9.43
C ILE A 337 8.06 16.07 -9.77
N ASP A 338 8.95 16.60 -8.92
CA ASP A 338 10.40 16.54 -9.15
C ASP A 338 10.90 15.08 -9.26
N ARG A 339 10.43 14.19 -8.38
CA ARG A 339 10.77 12.76 -8.45
C ARG A 339 10.28 12.12 -9.74
N HIS A 340 9.04 12.39 -10.15
CA HIS A 340 8.52 11.90 -11.42
C HIS A 340 9.41 12.39 -12.56
N LEU A 341 9.67 13.70 -12.68
CA LEU A 341 10.51 14.28 -13.74
C LEU A 341 11.92 13.67 -13.81
N LYS A 342 12.50 13.28 -12.66
CA LYS A 342 13.83 12.67 -12.56
C LYS A 342 13.86 11.16 -12.80
N THR A 343 12.72 10.49 -12.92
CA THR A 343 12.64 9.01 -13.06
C THR A 343 12.50 8.61 -14.54
N PRO A 344 13.52 8.03 -15.19
CA PRO A 344 13.44 7.68 -16.62
C PRO A 344 12.36 6.65 -16.97
N GLY A 345 11.95 5.81 -16.01
CA GLY A 345 10.88 4.84 -16.20
C GLY A 345 9.54 5.47 -16.61
N ARG A 346 9.33 6.76 -16.28
CA ARG A 346 8.14 7.53 -16.69
C ARG A 346 7.95 7.66 -18.20
N GLU A 347 9.02 7.47 -18.97
CA GLU A 347 8.99 7.56 -20.43
C GLU A 347 8.73 6.20 -21.09
N VAL A 348 8.70 5.12 -20.29
CA VAL A 348 8.70 3.73 -20.78
C VAL A 348 7.39 3.03 -20.46
N GLN A 349 6.93 3.12 -19.21
CA GLN A 349 5.79 2.33 -18.73
C GLN A 349 4.60 3.22 -18.34
N SER A 350 3.45 2.95 -18.94
CA SER A 350 2.20 3.63 -18.61
C SER A 350 1.60 3.16 -17.28
N ALA A 351 0.62 3.91 -16.75
CA ALA A 351 -0.06 3.55 -15.52
C ALA A 351 -0.84 2.24 -15.62
N ALA A 352 -1.48 2.00 -16.77
CA ALA A 352 -2.17 0.74 -17.02
C ALA A 352 -1.20 -0.45 -17.07
N HIS A 353 -0.02 -0.28 -17.68
CA HIS A 353 1.00 -1.33 -17.73
C HIS A 353 1.63 -1.61 -16.36
N THR A 354 2.01 -0.60 -15.58
CA THR A 354 2.55 -0.83 -14.22
C THR A 354 1.51 -1.46 -13.29
N SER A 355 0.22 -1.16 -13.49
CA SER A 355 -0.87 -1.83 -12.78
C SER A 355 -0.94 -3.31 -13.12
N PHE A 356 -0.95 -3.65 -14.41
CA PHE A 356 -1.01 -5.03 -14.87
C PHE A 356 0.23 -5.84 -14.46
N ASP A 357 1.42 -5.27 -14.66
CA ASP A 357 2.71 -5.88 -14.37
C ASP A 357 3.09 -5.82 -12.89
N LYS A 358 2.20 -5.34 -12.01
CA LYS A 358 2.51 -5.16 -10.59
C LYS A 358 3.06 -6.44 -9.94
N TRP A 359 2.53 -7.60 -10.32
CA TRP A 359 2.94 -8.94 -9.85
C TRP A 359 4.36 -9.36 -10.23
N ILE A 360 4.95 -8.70 -11.23
CA ILE A 360 6.29 -9.00 -11.75
C ILE A 360 7.22 -7.78 -11.65
N ASN A 361 6.82 -6.77 -10.88
CA ASN A 361 7.57 -5.53 -10.84
C ASN A 361 8.97 -5.74 -10.27
N ALA A 362 9.96 -5.02 -10.82
CA ALA A 362 11.33 -5.08 -10.36
C ALA A 362 11.72 -3.75 -9.71
N GLY A 363 12.44 -3.82 -8.58
CA GLY A 363 13.03 -2.65 -7.93
C GLY A 363 14.41 -2.29 -8.48
N GLY A 364 15.15 -1.50 -7.71
CA GLY A 364 16.55 -1.17 -8.01
C GLY A 364 16.75 -0.39 -9.30
N ASP A 365 17.87 -0.65 -9.98
CA ASP A 365 18.26 0.03 -11.20
C ASP A 365 17.23 -0.14 -12.34
N HIS A 366 16.79 -1.38 -12.58
CA HIS A 366 15.78 -1.70 -13.59
C HIS A 366 14.49 -0.93 -13.34
N GLY A 367 13.94 -1.01 -12.13
CA GLY A 367 12.67 -0.37 -11.79
C GLY A 367 12.68 1.14 -12.02
N ARG A 368 13.80 1.82 -11.72
CA ARG A 368 13.92 3.27 -11.93
C ARG A 368 14.07 3.66 -13.40
N ASN A 369 14.75 2.83 -14.20
CA ASN A 369 15.03 3.13 -15.60
C ASN A 369 13.89 2.77 -16.55
N PHE A 370 13.08 1.76 -16.20
CA PHE A 370 12.12 1.14 -17.11
C PHE A 370 10.72 0.93 -16.54
N SER A 371 10.47 1.30 -15.28
CA SER A 371 9.16 1.09 -14.66
C SER A 371 8.63 2.34 -13.98
N THR A 372 7.31 2.40 -13.82
CA THR A 372 6.61 3.38 -13.00
C THR A 372 6.03 2.71 -11.76
N ASN A 373 5.51 3.50 -10.83
CA ASN A 373 4.97 3.02 -9.56
C ASN A 373 3.48 3.36 -9.48
N ILE A 374 2.64 2.35 -9.24
CA ILE A 374 1.17 2.50 -9.17
C ILE A 374 0.69 3.58 -8.18
N TYR A 375 1.41 3.83 -7.09
CA TYR A 375 1.08 4.88 -6.13
C TYR A 375 1.50 6.26 -6.65
N SER A 376 2.78 6.40 -7.00
CA SER A 376 3.35 7.72 -7.32
C SER A 376 2.85 8.24 -8.67
N GLU A 377 2.79 7.37 -9.67
CA GLU A 377 2.30 7.70 -11.00
C GLU A 377 0.77 7.84 -11.00
N GLY A 378 0.07 6.92 -10.35
CA GLY A 378 -1.39 6.99 -10.23
C GLY A 378 -1.87 8.24 -9.48
N SER A 379 -1.13 8.69 -8.46
CA SER A 379 -1.41 9.94 -7.74
C SER A 379 -1.30 11.17 -8.65
N LEU A 380 -0.25 11.24 -9.49
CA LEU A 380 -0.10 12.34 -10.45
C LEU A 380 -1.16 12.30 -11.56
N ILE A 381 -1.49 11.13 -12.08
CA ILE A 381 -2.57 10.99 -13.08
C ILE A 381 -3.92 11.40 -12.50
N SER A 382 -4.19 11.01 -11.26
CA SER A 382 -5.41 11.41 -10.54
C SER A 382 -5.51 12.93 -10.40
N MET A 383 -4.40 13.59 -10.03
CA MET A 383 -4.33 15.05 -9.99
C MET A 383 -4.56 15.69 -11.36
N VAL A 384 -3.92 15.16 -12.41
CA VAL A 384 -4.06 15.67 -13.78
C VAL A 384 -5.51 15.54 -14.26
N LEU A 385 -6.16 14.41 -13.96
CA LEU A 385 -7.57 14.20 -14.28
C LEU A 385 -8.48 15.15 -13.50
N ASP A 386 -8.23 15.35 -12.20
CA ASP A 386 -9.04 16.26 -11.38
C ASP A 386 -8.95 17.69 -11.90
N LEU A 387 -7.74 18.20 -12.15
CA LEU A 387 -7.54 19.54 -12.69
C LEU A 387 -8.13 19.69 -14.10
N LYS A 388 -8.11 18.62 -14.92
CA LYS A 388 -8.78 18.62 -16.23
C LYS A 388 -10.30 18.71 -16.08
N LEU A 389 -10.91 17.88 -15.24
CA LEU A 389 -12.36 17.90 -14.96
C LEU A 389 -12.80 19.27 -14.44
N LEU A 390 -12.05 19.82 -13.49
CA LEU A 390 -12.32 21.14 -12.92
C LEU A 390 -12.19 22.24 -13.98
N SER A 391 -11.15 22.22 -14.82
CA SER A 391 -10.99 23.21 -15.89
C SER A 391 -12.06 23.11 -16.97
N ASP A 392 -12.52 21.89 -17.29
CA ASP A 392 -13.53 21.64 -18.31
C ASP A 392 -14.94 22.02 -17.88
N SER A 393 -15.17 22.11 -16.57
CA SER A 393 -16.48 22.31 -15.94
C SER A 393 -16.57 23.60 -15.12
N ASP A 394 -15.59 24.51 -15.24
CA ASP A 394 -15.47 25.72 -14.43
C ASP A 394 -15.59 25.44 -12.91
N GLY A 395 -15.00 24.32 -12.47
CA GLY A 395 -14.97 23.87 -11.08
C GLY A 395 -16.20 23.11 -10.60
N ALA A 396 -17.15 22.77 -11.48
CA ALA A 396 -18.39 22.08 -11.10
C ALA A 396 -18.24 20.55 -10.91
N VAL A 397 -17.30 19.93 -11.61
CA VAL A 397 -17.05 18.48 -11.59
C VAL A 397 -15.59 18.22 -11.22
N SER A 398 -15.38 17.30 -10.28
CA SER A 398 -14.06 16.94 -9.76
C SER A 398 -13.85 15.43 -9.78
N TYR A 399 -12.61 15.01 -9.56
CA TYR A 399 -12.26 13.60 -9.47
C TYR A 399 -12.89 12.90 -8.25
N ARG A 400 -13.26 13.65 -7.21
CA ARG A 400 -14.04 13.12 -6.09
C ARG A 400 -15.42 12.64 -6.54
N ASP A 401 -16.02 13.30 -7.52
CA ASP A 401 -17.31 12.89 -8.08
C ASP A 401 -17.19 11.55 -8.83
N VAL A 402 -16.06 11.29 -9.49
CA VAL A 402 -15.76 9.98 -10.11
C VAL A 402 -15.75 8.88 -9.05
N HIS A 403 -15.02 9.07 -7.94
CA HIS A 403 -14.96 8.09 -6.85
C HIS A 403 -16.29 7.93 -6.11
N ARG A 404 -17.09 9.00 -6.00
CA ARG A 404 -18.45 8.93 -5.46
C ARG A 404 -19.35 8.07 -6.35
N GLU A 405 -19.27 8.24 -7.67
CA GLU A 405 -20.07 7.45 -8.63
C GLU A 405 -19.59 6.00 -8.72
N LEU A 406 -18.28 5.73 -8.69
CA LEU A 406 -17.75 4.36 -8.57
C LEU A 406 -18.31 3.66 -7.33
N TYR A 407 -18.30 4.35 -6.19
CA TYR A 407 -18.86 3.80 -4.97
C TYR A 407 -20.38 3.65 -5.00
N LYS A 408 -21.12 4.40 -5.83
CA LYS A 408 -22.58 4.23 -5.95
C LYS A 408 -22.96 3.10 -6.90
N ARG A 409 -22.24 2.98 -8.01
CA ARG A 409 -22.61 2.16 -9.16
C ARG A 409 -21.91 0.80 -9.21
N HIS A 410 -20.80 0.63 -8.49
CA HIS A 410 -19.92 -0.55 -8.60
C HIS A 410 -19.48 -1.07 -7.22
N ARG A 411 -20.36 -0.99 -6.21
CA ARG A 411 -20.08 -1.64 -4.92
C ARG A 411 -19.93 -3.14 -5.13
N LEU A 412 -19.14 -3.78 -4.29
CA LEU A 412 -19.08 -5.24 -4.31
C LEU A 412 -20.48 -5.85 -4.18
N PRO A 413 -20.78 -6.92 -4.93
CA PRO A 413 -19.85 -7.77 -5.67
C PRO A 413 -19.64 -7.43 -7.16
N GLU A 414 -20.05 -6.26 -7.65
CA GLU A 414 -20.06 -5.96 -9.10
C GLU A 414 -18.65 -5.70 -9.67
N GLY A 415 -17.86 -4.85 -9.01
CA GLY A 415 -16.57 -4.40 -9.54
C GLY A 415 -16.71 -3.45 -10.74
N PHE A 416 -15.58 -2.95 -11.26
CA PHE A 416 -15.55 -2.05 -12.42
C PHE A 416 -14.33 -2.27 -13.32
N ASP A 417 -14.46 -1.92 -14.60
CA ASP A 417 -13.38 -1.91 -15.59
C ASP A 417 -13.06 -0.49 -16.12
N GLU A 418 -12.18 -0.37 -17.11
CA GLU A 418 -11.84 0.92 -17.72
C GLU A 418 -13.04 1.58 -18.43
N ALA A 419 -13.93 0.79 -19.03
CA ALA A 419 -15.09 1.30 -19.75
C ALA A 419 -16.12 1.91 -18.78
N ASP A 420 -16.28 1.32 -17.60
CA ASP A 420 -17.12 1.87 -16.53
C ASP A 420 -16.62 3.24 -16.07
N VAL A 421 -15.29 3.38 -15.88
CA VAL A 421 -14.69 4.67 -15.49
C VAL A 421 -14.90 5.73 -16.58
N LEU A 422 -14.70 5.37 -17.86
CA LEU A 422 -14.95 6.28 -18.99
C LEU A 422 -16.43 6.66 -19.11
N ALA A 423 -17.35 5.73 -18.84
CA ALA A 423 -18.79 5.98 -18.83
C ALA A 423 -19.16 6.95 -17.70
N ILE A 424 -18.62 6.76 -16.49
CA ILE A 424 -18.81 7.69 -15.37
C ILE A 424 -18.30 9.09 -15.74
N LEU A 425 -17.09 9.19 -16.29
CA LEU A 425 -16.52 10.47 -16.74
C LEU A 425 -17.44 11.16 -17.74
N ASN A 426 -17.96 10.44 -18.73
CA ASN A 426 -18.91 10.98 -19.71
C ASN A 426 -20.18 11.48 -19.03
N ASP A 427 -20.79 10.67 -18.17
CA ASP A 427 -22.06 10.99 -17.52
C ASP A 427 -21.99 12.23 -16.64
N ILE A 428 -20.90 12.39 -15.87
CA ILE A 428 -20.78 13.51 -14.91
C ILE A 428 -20.28 14.80 -15.58
N SER A 429 -19.50 14.72 -16.65
CA SER A 429 -18.89 15.88 -17.31
C SER A 429 -19.60 16.31 -18.61
N GLY A 430 -20.34 15.40 -19.25
CA GLY A 430 -20.85 15.56 -20.60
C GLY A 430 -19.80 15.51 -21.71
N GLN A 431 -18.57 15.06 -21.43
CA GLN A 431 -17.45 15.01 -22.38
C GLN A 431 -16.87 13.60 -22.54
N ASP A 432 -16.32 13.32 -23.72
CA ASP A 432 -15.62 12.06 -23.99
C ASP A 432 -14.13 12.14 -23.61
N TYR A 433 -13.74 11.41 -22.57
CA TYR A 433 -12.36 11.33 -22.06
C TYR A 433 -11.54 10.20 -22.68
N THR A 434 -12.04 9.47 -23.68
CA THR A 434 -11.34 8.31 -24.27
C THR A 434 -9.96 8.69 -24.80
N GLN A 435 -9.83 9.81 -25.52
CA GLN A 435 -8.53 10.25 -26.04
C GLN A 435 -7.58 10.69 -24.92
N TRP A 436 -8.12 11.32 -23.86
CA TRP A 436 -7.33 11.69 -22.69
C TRP A 436 -6.80 10.44 -22.00
N TRP A 437 -7.63 9.41 -21.82
CA TRP A 437 -7.26 8.15 -21.21
C TRP A 437 -6.14 7.44 -21.99
N GLN A 438 -6.27 7.37 -23.32
CA GLN A 438 -5.23 6.79 -24.18
C GLN A 438 -3.87 7.49 -24.02
N ASN A 439 -3.89 8.82 -23.88
CA ASN A 439 -2.68 9.64 -23.82
C ASN A 439 -2.02 9.66 -22.44
N HIS A 440 -2.78 9.46 -21.36
CA HIS A 440 -2.29 9.65 -19.98
C HIS A 440 -2.33 8.39 -19.11
N VAL A 441 -3.14 7.40 -19.45
CA VAL A 441 -3.29 6.14 -18.69
C VAL A 441 -2.70 4.95 -19.44
N ASP A 442 -3.03 4.81 -20.73
CA ASP A 442 -2.52 3.71 -21.56
C ASP A 442 -1.12 3.99 -22.12
N SER A 443 -0.72 5.27 -22.16
CA SER A 443 0.60 5.74 -22.58
C SER A 443 1.40 6.32 -21.40
N PRO A 444 2.74 6.37 -21.49
CA PRO A 444 3.56 7.02 -20.46
C PRO A 444 3.13 8.49 -20.27
N LEU A 445 3.03 8.95 -19.02
CA LEU A 445 2.45 10.25 -18.69
C LEU A 445 3.27 11.40 -19.26
N GLN A 446 2.66 12.18 -20.17
CA GLN A 446 3.24 13.40 -20.71
C GLN A 446 2.40 14.60 -20.30
N VAL A 447 2.93 15.41 -19.39
CA VAL A 447 2.24 16.58 -18.83
C VAL A 447 3.21 17.75 -18.68
N ASP A 448 2.78 18.93 -19.12
CA ASP A 448 3.40 20.20 -18.73
C ASP A 448 2.87 20.61 -17.35
N PHE A 449 3.62 20.25 -16.31
CA PHE A 449 3.23 20.54 -14.94
C PHE A 449 3.20 22.03 -14.62
N ASP A 450 4.00 22.86 -15.30
CA ASP A 450 4.02 24.29 -15.03
C ASP A 450 2.75 24.94 -15.59
N ALA A 451 2.33 24.56 -16.81
CA ALA A 451 1.06 24.97 -17.38
C ALA A 451 -0.14 24.46 -16.57
N LEU A 452 -0.10 23.20 -16.12
CA LEU A 452 -1.16 22.61 -15.30
C LEU A 452 -1.33 23.34 -13.97
N LEU A 453 -0.25 23.58 -13.23
CA LEU A 453 -0.27 24.28 -11.95
C LEU A 453 -0.74 25.74 -12.09
N ALA A 454 -0.37 26.40 -13.19
CA ALA A 454 -0.81 27.77 -13.45
C ALA A 454 -2.33 27.90 -13.55
N THR A 455 -3.07 26.86 -13.93
CA THR A 455 -4.55 26.89 -14.00
C THR A 455 -5.20 27.16 -12.64
N VAL A 456 -4.56 26.71 -11.56
CA VAL A 456 -5.00 26.88 -10.16
C VAL A 456 -4.16 27.90 -9.39
N GLY A 457 -3.44 28.77 -10.11
CA GLY A 457 -2.67 29.86 -9.50
C GLY A 457 -1.43 29.39 -8.75
N LEU A 458 -0.88 28.24 -9.12
CA LEU A 458 0.35 27.71 -8.56
C LEU A 458 1.49 27.79 -9.57
N GLN A 459 2.72 27.80 -9.05
CA GLN A 459 3.94 27.77 -9.84
C GLN A 459 5.02 26.95 -9.16
N ARG A 460 5.87 26.32 -9.98
CA ARG A 460 7.11 25.68 -9.53
C ARG A 460 8.21 26.71 -9.41
N THR A 461 8.87 26.73 -8.26
CA THR A 461 9.97 27.66 -7.97
C THR A 461 11.11 26.95 -7.29
N TYR A 462 12.33 27.38 -7.58
CA TYR A 462 13.51 27.03 -6.81
C TYR A 462 13.76 28.11 -5.76
N SER A 463 14.46 27.79 -4.67
CA SER A 463 14.96 28.80 -3.75
C SER A 463 16.00 29.69 -4.44
N GLU A 464 16.24 30.88 -3.87
CA GLU A 464 17.27 31.79 -4.38
C GLU A 464 18.68 31.19 -4.30
N ASP A 465 18.89 30.24 -3.38
CA ASP A 465 20.15 29.53 -3.17
C ASP A 465 20.32 28.29 -4.07
N ALA A 466 19.29 27.96 -4.86
CA ALA A 466 19.34 26.82 -5.76
C ALA A 466 20.39 27.03 -6.85
N LYS A 467 21.26 26.04 -6.99
CA LYS A 467 22.33 26.05 -7.99
C LYS A 467 22.36 24.74 -8.76
N GLN A 468 22.86 24.83 -10.00
CA GLN A 468 23.21 23.67 -10.79
C GLN A 468 24.45 23.02 -10.19
N SER A 469 24.31 21.80 -9.71
CA SER A 469 25.40 20.95 -9.26
C SER A 469 25.78 19.96 -10.36
N PRO A 470 27.08 19.68 -10.53
CA PRO A 470 27.55 18.64 -11.45
C PRO A 470 27.04 17.27 -11.02
N SER A 471 26.61 16.45 -11.99
CA SER A 471 26.09 15.12 -11.75
C SER A 471 26.65 14.10 -12.74
N LEU A 472 26.84 12.88 -12.24
CA LEU A 472 27.16 11.70 -13.04
C LEU A 472 25.89 10.98 -13.54
N ASP A 473 24.70 11.41 -13.08
CA ASP A 473 23.43 10.73 -13.28
C ASP A 473 23.42 9.29 -12.68
N VAL A 474 23.97 9.15 -11.47
CA VAL A 474 24.07 7.85 -10.77
C VAL A 474 23.70 7.97 -9.29
N GLN A 475 23.38 6.83 -8.68
CA GLN A 475 23.43 6.68 -7.23
C GLN A 475 24.47 5.63 -6.88
N GLY A 476 25.17 5.84 -5.78
CA GLY A 476 26.17 4.90 -5.31
C GLY A 476 26.29 4.89 -3.80
N LYS A 477 26.84 3.79 -3.29
CA LYS A 477 27.11 3.61 -1.86
C LYS A 477 28.62 3.54 -1.67
N LEU A 478 29.14 4.36 -0.76
CA LEU A 478 30.52 4.26 -0.31
C LEU A 478 30.66 3.01 0.57
N ASP A 479 31.53 2.10 0.18
CA ASP A 479 31.93 0.93 0.96
C ASP A 479 33.44 0.72 0.85
N ASN A 480 34.13 0.64 1.99
CA ASN A 480 35.58 0.38 2.07
C ASN A 480 36.47 1.25 1.15
N GLY A 481 36.05 2.49 0.88
CA GLY A 481 36.78 3.43 0.02
C GLY A 481 36.62 3.16 -1.48
N LEU A 482 35.53 2.49 -1.87
CA LEU A 482 35.00 2.37 -3.23
C LEU A 482 33.56 2.89 -3.26
N ILE A 483 33.10 3.41 -4.38
CA ILE A 483 31.69 3.77 -4.56
C ILE A 483 31.05 2.74 -5.49
N GLU A 484 30.27 1.82 -4.93
CA GLU A 484 29.47 0.87 -5.72
C GLU A 484 28.25 1.59 -6.28
N LEU A 485 28.10 1.60 -7.60
CA LEU A 485 26.94 2.18 -8.27
C LEU A 485 25.72 1.29 -8.05
N THR A 486 24.72 1.81 -7.35
CA THR A 486 23.44 1.11 -7.12
C THR A 486 22.40 1.45 -8.17
N HIS A 487 22.62 2.55 -8.91
CA HIS A 487 21.78 2.97 -10.02
C HIS A 487 22.59 3.79 -11.03
N VAL A 488 22.39 3.53 -12.31
CA VAL A 488 22.88 4.37 -13.41
C VAL A 488 21.67 4.79 -14.23
N ARG A 489 21.37 6.09 -14.25
CA ARG A 489 20.18 6.64 -14.91
C ARG A 489 20.29 6.44 -16.42
N ARG A 490 19.26 5.85 -17.01
CA ARG A 490 19.14 5.62 -18.46
C ARG A 490 19.33 6.93 -19.21
N ASP A 491 20.15 6.86 -20.27
CA ASP A 491 20.53 7.98 -21.14
C ASP A 491 21.31 9.13 -20.49
N GLY A 492 21.60 9.05 -19.19
CA GLY A 492 22.43 10.01 -18.45
C GLY A 492 23.94 9.88 -18.73
N ALA A 493 24.74 10.77 -18.13
CA ALA A 493 26.18 10.90 -18.41
C ALA A 493 26.95 9.58 -18.20
N ALA A 494 26.76 8.93 -17.05
CA ALA A 494 27.39 7.64 -16.76
C ALA A 494 26.93 6.51 -17.68
N TRP A 495 25.65 6.50 -18.08
CA TRP A 495 25.10 5.52 -19.01
C TRP A 495 25.76 5.62 -20.39
N GLN A 496 25.86 6.83 -20.94
CA GLN A 496 26.54 7.09 -22.22
C GLN A 496 28.03 6.71 -22.16
N ALA A 497 28.63 6.79 -20.97
CA ALA A 497 30.01 6.37 -20.70
C ALA A 497 30.17 4.86 -20.46
N ASN A 498 29.10 4.07 -20.67
CA ASN A 498 29.03 2.62 -20.47
C ASN A 498 29.24 2.15 -19.03
N LEU A 499 29.01 3.00 -18.02
CA LEU A 499 28.92 2.56 -16.63
C LEU A 499 27.59 1.84 -16.40
N THR A 500 27.57 0.91 -15.45
CA THR A 500 26.37 0.15 -15.08
C THR A 500 26.26 0.03 -13.56
N ALA A 501 25.05 -0.22 -13.06
CA ALA A 501 24.87 -0.65 -11.67
C ALA A 501 25.72 -1.90 -11.38
N GLY A 502 26.37 -1.92 -10.22
CA GLY A 502 27.36 -2.91 -9.79
C GLY A 502 28.81 -2.57 -10.15
N ASP A 503 29.08 -1.52 -10.92
CA ASP A 503 30.44 -0.99 -11.06
C ASP A 503 30.90 -0.29 -9.78
N SER A 504 32.18 -0.44 -9.43
CA SER A 504 32.77 0.17 -8.23
C SER A 504 33.80 1.24 -8.61
N ILE A 505 33.45 2.52 -8.46
CA ILE A 505 34.35 3.64 -8.74
C ILE A 505 35.47 3.66 -7.69
N VAL A 506 36.71 3.71 -8.17
CA VAL A 506 37.92 3.76 -7.32
C VAL A 506 38.60 5.12 -7.38
N ALA A 507 38.51 5.83 -8.51
CA ALA A 507 39.11 7.14 -8.68
C ALA A 507 38.37 8.01 -9.70
N ILE A 508 38.46 9.33 -9.51
CA ILE A 508 38.00 10.36 -10.44
C ILE A 508 39.21 11.26 -10.76
N ASN A 509 39.52 11.46 -12.04
CA ASN A 509 40.71 12.18 -12.53
C ASN A 509 42.01 11.72 -11.83
N GLY A 510 42.18 10.39 -11.72
CA GLY A 510 43.35 9.77 -11.07
C GLY A 510 43.41 9.91 -9.54
N LYS A 511 42.44 10.57 -8.89
CA LYS A 511 42.38 10.71 -7.43
C LYS A 511 41.43 9.69 -6.82
N ARG A 512 41.89 8.98 -5.79
CA ARG A 512 41.09 7.98 -5.07
C ARG A 512 39.80 8.59 -4.52
N VAL A 513 38.68 7.88 -4.62
CA VAL A 513 37.43 8.26 -3.95
C VAL A 513 37.60 8.18 -2.43
N SER A 514 37.18 9.22 -1.71
CA SER A 514 37.36 9.33 -0.25
C SER A 514 36.11 9.75 0.52
N SER A 515 35.03 10.08 -0.17
CA SER A 515 33.75 10.51 0.38
C SER A 515 32.62 10.00 -0.52
N ASP A 516 31.38 10.32 -0.17
CA ASP A 516 30.24 10.06 -1.05
C ASP A 516 30.38 10.80 -2.38
N LEU A 517 29.64 10.31 -3.38
CA LEU A 517 29.75 10.78 -4.74
C LEU A 517 29.37 12.25 -4.91
N ALA A 518 28.33 12.71 -4.20
CA ALA A 518 27.87 14.10 -4.30
C ALA A 518 28.98 15.05 -3.86
N THR A 519 29.61 14.79 -2.72
CA THR A 519 30.76 15.57 -2.23
C THR A 519 31.95 15.54 -3.20
N LEU A 520 32.20 14.42 -3.90
CA LEU A 520 33.31 14.32 -4.84
C LEU A 520 33.05 15.14 -6.11
N VAL A 521 31.83 15.08 -6.66
CA VAL A 521 31.53 15.75 -7.92
C VAL A 521 31.40 17.26 -7.78
N GLU A 522 31.02 17.77 -6.59
CA GLU A 522 30.92 19.21 -6.30
C GLU A 522 32.21 20.01 -6.55
N GLN A 523 33.35 19.33 -6.68
CA GLN A 523 34.65 19.93 -6.97
C GLN A 523 34.82 20.32 -8.44
N PHE A 524 33.93 19.85 -9.32
CA PHE A 524 33.97 20.05 -10.77
C PHE A 524 32.90 21.04 -11.23
N ALA A 525 32.97 21.47 -12.49
CA ALA A 525 31.93 22.27 -13.12
C ALA A 525 30.92 21.40 -13.89
N VAL A 526 29.68 21.90 -14.01
CA VAL A 526 28.71 21.35 -14.98
C VAL A 526 29.30 21.47 -16.39
N GLY A 527 29.23 20.38 -17.16
CA GLY A 527 29.84 20.28 -18.48
C GLY A 527 31.34 19.97 -18.47
N GLU A 528 31.97 19.84 -17.30
CA GLU A 528 33.36 19.41 -17.20
C GLU A 528 33.50 17.93 -17.57
N GLN A 529 34.56 17.59 -18.27
CA GLN A 529 34.90 16.22 -18.61
C GLN A 529 35.76 15.60 -17.51
N VAL A 530 35.37 14.43 -17.02
CA VAL A 530 36.10 13.69 -15.99
C VAL A 530 36.41 12.26 -16.44
N GLU A 531 37.57 11.77 -16.04
CA GLU A 531 37.98 10.38 -16.16
C GLU A 531 37.54 9.60 -14.90
N ILE A 532 36.80 8.52 -15.10
CA ILE A 532 36.35 7.61 -14.05
C ILE A 532 37.12 6.30 -14.17
N THR A 533 37.85 5.95 -13.12
CA THR A 533 38.48 4.64 -12.98
C THR A 533 37.64 3.79 -12.04
N TYR A 534 37.27 2.59 -12.48
CA TYR A 534 36.33 1.74 -11.78
C TYR A 534 36.63 0.26 -11.99
N PHE A 535 36.16 -0.57 -11.07
CA PHE A 535 36.11 -2.01 -11.22
C PHE A 535 34.76 -2.42 -11.80
N ARG A 536 34.78 -3.23 -12.86
CA ARG A 536 33.64 -4.06 -13.25
C ARG A 536 33.96 -5.50 -12.90
N ARG A 537 33.33 -5.99 -11.82
CA ARG A 537 33.78 -7.22 -11.15
C ARG A 537 35.27 -7.05 -10.82
N ASP A 538 36.14 -7.94 -11.28
CA ASP A 538 37.59 -7.88 -10.97
C ASP A 538 38.43 -7.10 -12.00
N ASN A 539 37.81 -6.50 -13.01
CA ASN A 539 38.54 -5.82 -14.08
C ASN A 539 38.57 -4.31 -13.85
N LEU A 540 39.77 -3.77 -13.64
CA LEU A 540 39.98 -2.33 -13.61
C LEU A 540 39.79 -1.76 -15.01
N ARG A 541 38.97 -0.72 -15.11
CA ARG A 541 38.63 -0.03 -16.35
C ARG A 541 38.66 1.47 -16.11
N THR A 542 38.74 2.19 -17.22
CA THR A 542 38.66 3.64 -17.24
C THR A 542 37.68 4.06 -18.33
N THR A 543 36.87 5.07 -18.04
CA THR A 543 35.98 5.73 -19.02
C THR A 543 36.02 7.24 -18.79
N THR A 544 35.58 8.00 -19.78
CA THR A 544 35.51 9.45 -19.71
C THR A 544 34.08 9.89 -19.98
N LEU A 545 33.61 10.86 -19.22
CA LEU A 545 32.26 11.41 -19.39
C LEU A 545 32.24 12.91 -19.12
N THR A 546 31.21 13.57 -19.65
CA THR A 546 30.91 14.97 -19.37
C THR A 546 29.83 15.06 -18.30
N LEU A 547 30.09 15.80 -17.22
CA LEU A 547 29.16 15.94 -16.09
C LEU A 547 27.91 16.72 -16.52
N GLY A 548 26.74 16.16 -16.22
CA GLY A 548 25.46 16.82 -16.38
C GLY A 548 25.24 17.90 -15.30
N GLY A 549 24.16 18.66 -15.43
CA GLY A 549 23.72 19.62 -14.43
C GLY A 549 22.38 19.22 -13.85
N GLU A 550 22.28 19.20 -12.52
CA GLU A 550 21.03 19.02 -11.79
C GLU A 550 20.93 20.08 -10.70
N TYR A 551 19.71 20.55 -10.40
CA TYR A 551 19.54 21.40 -9.23
C TYR A 551 19.82 20.61 -7.95
N ASN A 552 20.56 21.24 -7.03
CA ASN A 552 20.91 20.68 -5.72
C ASN A 552 19.72 20.53 -4.76
N GLU A 553 18.54 20.95 -5.18
CA GLU A 553 17.28 20.80 -4.47
C GLU A 553 16.13 20.51 -5.44
N ALA A 554 15.01 20.03 -4.90
CA ALA A 554 13.78 19.87 -5.66
C ALA A 554 13.07 21.22 -5.80
N ALA A 555 12.39 21.43 -6.93
CA ALA A 555 11.48 22.56 -7.06
C ALA A 555 10.36 22.47 -6.01
N THR A 556 10.00 23.61 -5.42
CA THR A 556 8.88 23.76 -4.50
C THR A 556 7.68 24.36 -5.22
N ILE A 557 6.48 24.07 -4.73
CA ILE A 557 5.25 24.74 -5.23
C ILE A 557 4.95 25.95 -4.36
N LYS A 558 4.51 27.04 -4.99
CA LYS A 558 4.00 28.24 -4.33
C LYS A 558 2.82 28.80 -5.11
N ALA A 559 1.99 29.62 -4.44
CA ALA A 559 1.05 30.47 -5.14
C ALA A 559 1.80 31.47 -6.05
N VAL A 560 1.20 31.86 -7.17
CA VAL A 560 1.65 33.01 -7.95
C VAL A 560 1.40 34.30 -7.16
N ASP A 561 2.17 35.36 -7.42
CA ASP A 561 2.10 36.60 -6.62
C ASP A 561 0.73 37.29 -6.66
N ASN A 562 0.02 37.17 -7.79
CA ASN A 562 -1.28 37.80 -8.01
C ASN A 562 -2.24 36.80 -8.69
N PRO A 563 -2.77 35.80 -7.97
CA PRO A 563 -3.66 34.83 -8.57
C PRO A 563 -4.99 35.50 -8.91
N THR A 564 -5.45 35.28 -10.14
CA THR A 564 -6.75 35.75 -10.61
C THR A 564 -7.89 35.15 -9.79
N ALA A 565 -9.06 35.79 -9.81
CA ALA A 565 -10.25 35.27 -9.12
C ALA A 565 -10.62 33.85 -9.62
N ALA A 566 -10.42 33.57 -10.92
CA ALA A 566 -10.64 32.24 -11.50
C ALA A 566 -9.68 31.19 -10.92
N GLN A 567 -8.38 31.50 -10.84
CA GLN A 567 -7.38 30.61 -10.23
C GLN A 567 -7.68 30.31 -8.76
N GLN A 568 -8.05 31.34 -7.99
CA GLN A 568 -8.41 31.17 -6.58
C GLN A 568 -9.68 30.30 -6.42
N ALA A 569 -10.70 30.55 -7.25
CA ALA A 569 -11.92 29.75 -7.25
C ALA A 569 -11.64 28.29 -7.62
N LEU A 570 -10.79 28.05 -8.63
CA LEU A 570 -10.46 26.70 -9.07
C LEU A 570 -9.61 25.95 -8.04
N PHE A 571 -8.64 26.62 -7.40
CA PHE A 571 -7.88 26.04 -6.30
C PHE A 571 -8.79 25.67 -5.12
N LYS A 572 -9.75 26.54 -4.79
CA LYS A 572 -10.74 26.25 -3.75
C LYS A 572 -11.66 25.09 -4.13
N ALA A 573 -12.09 25.00 -5.38
CA ALA A 573 -12.88 23.86 -5.87
C ALA A 573 -12.08 22.55 -5.79
N TRP A 574 -10.80 22.61 -6.16
CA TRP A 574 -9.84 21.50 -6.07
C TRP A 574 -9.65 21.06 -4.61
N MET A 575 -8.99 21.87 -3.79
CA MET A 575 -8.52 21.45 -2.47
C MET A 575 -9.47 21.76 -1.32
N GLY A 576 -10.52 22.55 -1.54
CA GLY A 576 -11.52 22.90 -0.51
C GLY A 576 -11.09 23.97 0.46
N VAL A 577 -9.91 24.56 0.26
CA VAL A 577 -9.34 25.61 1.10
C VAL A 577 -8.94 26.81 0.24
N ASP A 578 -8.93 28.00 0.83
CA ASP A 578 -8.55 29.22 0.11
C ASP A 578 -7.05 29.21 -0.22
N LEU A 579 -6.69 29.68 -1.43
CA LEU A 579 -5.31 29.74 -1.89
C LEU A 579 -4.48 30.73 -1.06
N ILE A 580 -4.97 31.97 -0.92
CA ILE A 580 -4.36 33.08 -0.17
C ILE A 580 -5.15 33.32 1.11
#